data_AF-A0A0L8V3J0-F1
#
_entry.id   AF-A0A0L8V3J0-F1
#
_cell.length_a   1.000
_cell.length_b   1.000
_cell.length_c   1.000
_cell.angle_alpha   90.00
_cell.angle_beta   90.00
_cell.angle_gamma   90.00
#
_symmetry.space_group_name_H-M   'P 1'
#
loop_
_entity.id
_entity.type
_entity.pdbx_description
1 polymer ?
#
loop_
_entity_poly.entity_id
_entity_poly.type
_entity_poly.pdbx_seq_one_letter_code
_entity_poly.pdbx_strand_id
1 'polypeptide(L)' 'MKYTDQFDDPNLPGEMVTTVWLREVSTGTDMRITQEGIPAVIPAEMCYLGWQESLDKLMRLVEPEIPDA' A
#
# COMPACT_ATOMS: atom_id res chain seq x y z
N MET A 1 2.84 -3.51 10.84
CA MET A 1 3.97 -2.59 10.64
C MET A 1 3.42 -1.19 10.46
N LYS A 2 4.05 -0.17 11.04
CA LYS A 2 3.64 1.24 10.90
C LYS A 2 4.88 2.06 10.57
N TYR A 3 4.81 2.87 9.53
CA TYR A 3 5.91 3.73 9.12
C TYR A 3 5.39 5.08 8.66
N THR A 4 6.27 6.08 8.67
CA THR A 4 5.97 7.44 8.23
C THR A 4 6.72 7.76 6.95
N ASP A 5 6.17 8.69 6.17
CA ASP A 5 6.74 9.16 4.91
C ASP A 5 6.34 10.63 4.69
N GLN A 6 7.03 11.31 3.78
CA GLN A 6 6.76 12.69 3.42
C GLN A 6 7.10 12.93 1.95
N PHE A 7 6.41 13.87 1.31
CA PHE A 7 6.78 14.28 -0.05
C PHE A 7 8.11 15.04 -0.04
N ASP A 8 8.93 14.78 -1.05
CA ASP A 8 10.15 15.56 -1.31
C ASP A 8 9.84 16.99 -1.77
N ASP A 9 8.66 17.21 -2.38
CA ASP A 9 8.22 18.53 -2.81
C ASP A 9 7.88 19.40 -1.58
N PRO A 10 8.60 20.51 -1.34
CA PRO A 10 8.34 21.40 -0.21
C PRO A 10 6.92 22.01 -0.22
N ASN A 11 6.24 22.00 -1.37
CA ASN A 11 4.86 22.50 -1.51
C ASN A 11 3.80 21.48 -1.09
N LEU A 12 4.19 20.25 -0.78
CA LEU A 12 3.31 19.19 -0.26
C LEU A 12 3.70 18.81 1.18
N PRO A 13 3.71 19.76 2.13
CA PRO A 13 4.10 19.47 3.50
C PRO A 13 3.06 18.59 4.17
N GLY A 14 3.52 17.58 4.88
CA GLY A 14 2.67 16.68 5.65
C GLY A 14 3.35 15.35 5.87
N GLU A 15 3.37 14.88 7.11
CA GLU A 15 3.77 13.51 7.41
C GLU A 15 2.60 12.58 7.11
N MET A 16 2.82 11.64 6.21
CA MET A 16 1.91 10.55 5.93
C MET A 16 2.27 9.35 6.80
N VAL A 17 1.26 8.62 7.23
CA VAL A 17 1.42 7.45 8.08
C VAL A 17 0.77 6.26 7.40
N THR A 18 1.56 5.24 7.08
CA THR A 18 1.05 3.99 6.52
C THR A 18 1.11 2.89 7.56
N THR A 19 -0.04 2.24 7.79
CA THR A 19 -0.13 1.07 8.66
C THR A 19 -0.54 -0.14 7.85
N VAL A 20 0.26 -1.21 7.95
CA VAL A 20 0.04 -2.49 7.29
C VAL A 20 -0.19 -3.57 8.34
N TRP A 21 -1.33 -4.25 8.24
CA TRP A 21 -1.66 -5.42 9.04
C TRP A 21 -1.63 -6.66 8.15
N LEU A 22 -0.97 -7.70 8.64
CA LEU A 22 -0.93 -9.01 8.02
C LEU A 22 -1.41 -10.02 9.06
N ARG A 23 -2.28 -10.92 8.63
CA ARG A 23 -2.82 -12.00 9.47
C ARG A 23 -2.82 -13.30 8.68
N GLU A 24 -2.21 -14.33 9.24
CA GLU A 24 -2.29 -15.68 8.69
C GLU A 24 -3.74 -16.17 8.64
N VAL A 25 -4.12 -16.77 7.51
CA VAL A 25 -5.41 -17.45 7.32
C VAL A 25 -5.17 -18.79 6.61
N SER A 26 -6.15 -19.69 6.63
CA SER A 26 -5.98 -21.07 6.13
C SER A 26 -5.57 -21.19 4.66
N THR A 27 -5.80 -20.14 3.86
CA THR A 27 -5.51 -20.12 2.41
C THR A 27 -4.55 -19.00 2.03
N GLY A 28 -3.79 -18.44 2.97
CA GLY A 28 -2.83 -17.36 2.68
C GLY A 28 -2.76 -16.31 3.79
N THR A 29 -2.76 -15.04 3.41
CA THR A 29 -2.64 -13.91 4.35
C THR A 29 -3.72 -12.87 4.09
N ASP A 30 -4.49 -12.52 5.13
CA ASP A 30 -5.36 -11.34 5.13
C ASP A 30 -4.49 -10.10 5.36
N MET A 31 -4.51 -9.18 4.40
CA MET A 31 -3.76 -7.93 4.45
C MET A 31 -4.71 -6.73 4.48
N ARG A 32 -4.43 -5.79 5.38
CA ARG A 32 -5.12 -4.49 5.47
C ARG A 32 -4.10 -3.37 5.47
N ILE A 33 -4.41 -2.29 4.79
CA ILE A 33 -3.55 -1.11 4.69
C ILE A 33 -4.40 0.14 4.95
N THR A 34 -3.90 1.03 5.80
CA THR A 34 -4.41 2.40 5.92
C THR A 34 -3.26 3.36 5.63
N GLN A 35 -3.56 4.42 4.89
CA GLN A 35 -2.66 5.54 4.69
C GLN A 35 -3.38 6.81 5.15
N GLU A 36 -2.80 7.47 6.14
CA GLU A 36 -3.36 8.63 6.82
C GLU A 36 -2.44 9.84 6.61
N GLY A 37 -2.97 11.05 6.79
CA GLY A 37 -2.17 12.27 6.66
C GLY A 37 -1.86 12.67 5.21
N ILE A 38 -2.55 12.12 4.22
CA ILE A 38 -2.40 12.50 2.81
C ILE A 38 -2.78 13.99 2.65
N PRO A 39 -1.91 14.84 2.08
CA PRO A 39 -2.20 16.26 1.87
C PRO A 39 -3.48 16.45 1.06
N ALA A 40 -4.34 17.39 1.49
CA ALA A 40 -5.68 17.58 0.91
C ALA A 40 -5.68 17.98 -0.58
N VAL A 41 -4.55 18.47 -1.11
CA VAL A 41 -4.38 18.80 -2.52
C VAL A 41 -4.22 17.55 -3.40
N ILE A 42 -3.83 16.42 -2.81
CA ILE A 42 -3.72 15.15 -3.51
C ILE A 42 -5.09 14.46 -3.51
N PRO A 43 -5.68 14.20 -4.69
CA PRO A 43 -6.95 13.49 -4.75
C PRO A 43 -6.81 12.07 -4.21
N ALA A 44 -7.67 11.68 -3.26
CA ALA A 44 -7.62 10.35 -2.67
C ALA A 44 -7.78 9.23 -3.72
N GLU A 45 -8.53 9.48 -4.79
CA GLU A 45 -8.73 8.52 -5.88
C GLU A 45 -7.40 8.12 -6.54
N MET A 46 -6.50 9.08 -6.70
CA MET A 46 -5.17 8.85 -7.29
C MET A 46 -4.30 8.00 -6.36
N CYS A 47 -4.41 8.21 -5.04
CA CYS A 47 -3.76 7.36 -4.06
C CYS A 47 -4.30 5.92 -4.12
N TYR A 48 -5.63 5.76 -4.23
CA TYR A 48 -6.23 4.44 -4.40
C TYR A 48 -5.75 3.75 -5.68
N LEU A 49 -5.66 4.47 -6.80
CA LEU A 49 -5.14 3.91 -8.05
C LEU A 49 -3.69 3.42 -7.90
N GLY A 50 -2.81 4.24 -7.31
CA GLY A 50 -1.43 3.86 -7.05
C GLY A 50 -1.29 2.64 -6.13
N TRP A 51 -2.14 2.55 -5.10
CA TRP A 51 -2.20 1.36 -4.22
C TRP A 51 -2.72 0.13 -4.97
N GLN A 52 -3.77 0.26 -5.78
CA GLN A 52 -4.30 -0.87 -6.57
C GLN A 52 -3.24 -1.46 -7.51
N GLU A 53 -2.49 -0.61 -8.22
CA GLU A 53 -1.40 -1.06 -9.08
C GLU A 53 -0.26 -1.72 -8.29
N SER A 54 0.05 -1.20 -7.11
CA SER A 54 1.09 -1.76 -6.23
C SER A 54 0.68 -3.13 -5.68
N LEU A 55 -0.60 -3.27 -5.31
CA LEU A 55 -1.17 -4.52 -4.82
C LEU A 55 -1.28 -5.57 -5.94
N ASP A 56 -1.63 -5.17 -7.17
CA ASP A 56 -1.58 -6.05 -8.34
C ASP A 56 -0.16 -6.62 -8.55
N LYS A 57 0.85 -5.75 -8.54
CA LYS A 57 2.26 -6.17 -8.65
C LYS A 57 2.67 -7.09 -7.51
N LEU A 58 2.23 -6.79 -6.28
CA LEU A 58 2.51 -7.62 -5.12
C LEU A 58 1.88 -9.01 -5.26
N MET A 59 0.60 -9.11 -5.66
CA MET A 59 -0.07 -10.40 -5.90
C MET A 59 0.71 -11.22 -6.93
N ARG A 60 1.10 -10.61 -8.06
CA ARG A 60 1.89 -11.30 -9.10
C ARG A 60 3.27 -11.76 -8.62
N LEU A 61 3.84 -11.09 -7.62
CA LEU A 61 5.13 -11.45 -7.03
C LEU A 61 5.00 -12.59 -6.01
N VAL A 62 3.96 -12.58 -5.19
CA VAL A 62 3.83 -13.48 -4.02
C VAL A 62 2.90 -14.68 -4.24
N GLU A 63 2.06 -14.62 -5.26
CA GLU A 63 1.18 -15.72 -5.70
C GLU A 63 1.50 -16.14 -7.16
N PRO A 64 2.77 -16.45 -7.51
CA PRO A 64 3.07 -16.87 -8.87
C PRO A 64 2.49 -18.27 -9.14
N GLU A 65 1.80 -18.42 -10.25
CA GLU A 65 1.59 -19.75 -10.84
C GLU A 65 2.92 -20.19 -11.48
N ILE A 66 3.58 -21.17 -10.87
CA ILE A 66 4.84 -21.72 -11.36
C ILE A 66 4.55 -23.12 -11.93
N PRO A 67 4.52 -23.29 -13.26
CA PRO A 67 4.39 -24.60 -13.86
C PRO A 67 5.56 -25.49 -13.45
N ASP A 68 5.25 -26.72 -13.03
CA ASP A 68 6.22 -27.78 -12.64
C ASP A 68 7.06 -27.51 -11.36
N ALA A 69 6.56 -26.68 -10.43
CA ALA A 69 7.08 -26.61 -9.05
C ALA A 69 6.59 -27.78 -8.17
#